data_AF-A0A8K0I0Q0-F1
#
_entry.id   AF-A0A8K0I0Q0-F1
#
_cell.length_a   1.000
_cell.length_b   1.000
_cell.length_c   1.000
_cell.angle_alpha   90.00
_cell.angle_beta   90.00
_cell.angle_gamma   90.00
#
_symmetry.space_group_name_H-M   'P 1'
#
loop_
_entity.id
_entity.type
_entity.pdbx_description
1 polymer ?
#
loop_
_entity_poly.entity_id
_entity_poly.type
_entity_poly.pdbx_seq_one_letter_code
_entity_poly.pdbx_strand_id
1 'polypeptide(L)'
;MALPLSTAEAHRRITEYLARFSDAVSSQDGSALKPLLAVSSNSPYLLSIADTLDVFQDSSRLVNQTDKYSRLGEILIPHFRCLQSFQIERFVDACIAFEKAANAFLLEFRKWETGWAMEAMHTVALEIRVLAERADGELALSGKNLEKLLGAGSFLMKVFGALASIHLVKEFQKEHHRIMASC
;
A
#
# COMPACT_ATOMS: atom_id res chain seq x y z
N MET A 1 -19.03 1.32 -27.10
CA MET A 1 -18.63 -0.08 -26.85
C MET A 1 -17.12 -0.10 -26.69
N ALA A 2 -16.61 -0.31 -25.48
CA ALA A 2 -15.20 -0.61 -25.28
C ALA A 2 -14.96 -2.07 -25.70
N LEU A 3 -13.91 -2.34 -26.47
CA LEU A 3 -13.51 -3.71 -26.79
C LEU A 3 -13.13 -4.42 -25.48
N PRO A 4 -13.53 -5.69 -25.28
CA PRO A 4 -13.12 -6.45 -24.10
C PRO A 4 -11.59 -6.50 -24.03
N LEU A 5 -11.04 -6.14 -22.88
CA LEU A 5 -9.59 -6.21 -22.64
C LEU A 5 -9.14 -7.66 -22.85
N SER A 6 -8.15 -7.88 -23.72
CA SER A 6 -7.62 -9.24 -23.89
C SER A 6 -6.86 -9.65 -22.62
N THR A 7 -6.89 -10.94 -22.29
CA THR A 7 -6.13 -11.50 -21.16
C THR A 7 -4.64 -11.16 -21.25
N ALA A 8 -4.07 -11.07 -22.48
CA ALA A 8 -2.69 -10.68 -22.71
C ALA A 8 -2.42 -9.22 -22.35
N GLU A 9 -3.31 -8.29 -22.72
CA GLU A 9 -3.20 -6.88 -22.35
C GLU A 9 -3.40 -6.70 -20.84
N ALA A 10 -4.30 -7.48 -20.25
CA ALA A 10 -4.53 -7.48 -18.80
C ALA A 10 -3.28 -7.90 -18.03
N HIS A 11 -2.69 -9.04 -18.44
CA HIS A 11 -1.42 -9.51 -17.90
C HIS A 11 -0.33 -8.45 -18.04
N ARG A 12 -0.19 -7.84 -19.22
CA ARG A 12 0.84 -6.81 -19.49
C ARG A 12 0.72 -5.63 -18.52
N ARG A 13 -0.50 -5.12 -18.30
CA ARG A 13 -0.74 -3.97 -17.41
C ARG A 13 -0.45 -4.28 -15.94
N ILE A 14 -0.86 -5.46 -15.47
CA ILE A 14 -0.55 -5.90 -14.09
C ILE A 14 0.96 -6.03 -13.93
N THR A 15 1.65 -6.68 -14.88
CA THR A 15 3.11 -6.81 -14.85
C THR A 15 3.82 -5.45 -14.90
N GLU A 16 3.31 -4.49 -15.67
CA GLU A 16 3.82 -3.12 -15.71
C GLU A 16 3.65 -2.41 -14.36
N TYR A 17 2.51 -2.58 -13.69
CA TYR A 17 2.30 -2.06 -12.34
C TYR A 17 3.30 -2.67 -11.34
N LEU A 18 3.47 -4.00 -11.37
CA LEU A 18 4.41 -4.71 -10.50
C LEU A 18 5.84 -4.24 -10.71
N ALA A 19 6.24 -4.04 -11.97
CA ALA A 19 7.55 -3.49 -12.33
C ALA A 19 7.74 -2.10 -11.74
N ARG A 20 6.80 -1.17 -11.96
CA ARG A 20 6.87 0.20 -11.42
C ARG A 20 6.96 0.23 -9.90
N PHE A 21 6.15 -0.58 -9.22
CA PHE A 21 6.16 -0.66 -7.76
C PHE A 21 7.52 -1.16 -7.26
N SER A 22 8.02 -2.25 -7.86
CA SER A 22 9.31 -2.80 -7.45
C SER A 22 10.48 -1.88 -7.81
N ASP A 23 10.43 -1.19 -8.94
CA ASP A 23 11.48 -0.25 -9.34
C ASP A 23 11.54 0.94 -8.39
N ALA A 24 10.38 1.48 -7.97
CA ALA A 24 10.31 2.53 -6.96
C ALA A 24 10.89 2.07 -5.61
N VAL A 25 10.61 0.83 -5.19
CA VAL A 25 11.21 0.26 -3.96
C VAL A 25 12.72 0.05 -4.11
N SER A 26 13.18 -0.52 -5.22
CA SER A 26 14.61 -0.80 -5.46
C SER A 26 15.44 0.48 -5.62
N SER A 27 14.86 1.53 -6.21
CA SER A 27 15.49 2.85 -6.35
C SER A 27 15.31 3.76 -5.14
N GLN A 28 14.59 3.29 -4.10
CA GLN A 28 14.24 4.09 -2.93
C GLN A 28 13.53 5.41 -3.28
N ASP A 29 12.68 5.38 -4.31
CA ASP A 29 11.93 6.54 -4.77
C ASP A 29 10.52 6.55 -4.14
N GLY A 30 10.41 7.22 -2.99
CA GLY A 30 9.14 7.40 -2.30
C GLY A 30 8.10 8.20 -3.09
N SER A 31 8.56 9.10 -3.98
CA SER A 31 7.70 9.95 -4.79
C SER A 31 7.04 9.17 -5.93
N ALA A 32 7.77 8.22 -6.54
CA ALA A 32 7.25 7.30 -7.53
C ALA A 32 6.35 6.21 -6.91
N LEU A 33 6.63 5.80 -5.67
CA LEU A 33 5.86 4.77 -4.97
C LEU A 33 4.50 5.29 -4.47
N LYS A 34 4.47 6.53 -3.96
CA LYS A 34 3.27 7.21 -3.45
C LYS A 34 2.03 7.09 -4.34
N PRO A 35 2.04 7.47 -5.63
CA PRO A 35 0.84 7.42 -6.47
C PRO A 35 0.33 6.00 -6.75
N LEU A 36 1.16 4.96 -6.57
CA LEU A 36 0.75 3.57 -6.73
C LEU A 36 -0.08 3.06 -5.53
N LEU A 37 0.14 3.65 -4.35
CA LEU A 37 -0.54 3.29 -3.10
C LEU A 37 -1.86 4.06 -2.91
N ALA A 38 -2.10 5.13 -3.68
CA ALA A 38 -3.20 6.07 -3.47
C ALA A 38 -4.55 5.56 -4.06
N VAL A 39 -5.14 4.54 -3.43
CA VAL A 39 -6.39 3.88 -3.86
C VAL A 39 -7.52 4.86 -4.16
N SER A 40 -7.73 5.86 -3.31
CA SER A 40 -8.83 6.83 -3.42
C SER A 40 -8.53 8.05 -4.31
N SER A 41 -7.40 8.07 -5.01
CA SER A 41 -6.93 9.22 -5.80
C SER A 41 -7.71 9.53 -7.08
N ASN A 42 -8.61 8.64 -7.52
CA ASN A 42 -9.25 8.69 -8.85
C ASN A 42 -8.25 8.73 -10.02
N SER A 43 -7.02 8.22 -9.82
CA SER A 43 -6.01 8.15 -10.86
C SER A 43 -6.50 7.27 -12.03
N PRO A 44 -6.51 7.77 -13.28
CA PRO A 44 -6.90 6.96 -14.44
C PRO A 44 -6.07 5.68 -14.58
N TYR A 45 -4.81 5.74 -14.14
CA TYR A 45 -3.92 4.57 -14.14
C TYR A 45 -4.41 3.50 -13.16
N LEU A 46 -4.71 3.87 -11.90
CA LEU A 46 -5.18 2.89 -10.90
C LEU A 46 -6.58 2.36 -11.22
N LEU A 47 -7.47 3.20 -11.76
CA LEU A 47 -8.77 2.76 -12.26
C LEU A 47 -8.61 1.71 -13.38
N SER A 48 -7.72 1.98 -14.34
CA SER A 48 -7.40 1.00 -15.38
C SER A 48 -6.80 -0.30 -14.84
N ILE A 49 -6.06 -0.26 -13.73
CA ILE A 49 -5.54 -1.47 -13.09
C ILE A 49 -6.66 -2.23 -12.40
N ALA A 50 -7.57 -1.55 -11.69
CA ALA A 50 -8.72 -2.16 -11.05
C ALA A 50 -9.63 -2.86 -12.09
N ASP A 51 -9.95 -2.19 -13.21
CA ASP A 51 -10.67 -2.79 -14.35
C ASP A 51 -9.98 -4.06 -14.86
N THR A 52 -8.65 -4.02 -14.92
CA THR A 52 -7.85 -5.15 -15.41
C THR A 52 -7.87 -6.32 -14.45
N LEU A 53 -7.81 -6.05 -13.15
CA LEU A 53 -7.84 -7.06 -12.10
C LEU A 53 -9.20 -7.79 -12.05
N ASP A 54 -10.30 -7.11 -12.38
CA ASP A 54 -11.62 -7.73 -12.47
C ASP A 54 -11.67 -8.82 -13.57
N VAL A 55 -11.05 -8.54 -14.72
CA VAL A 55 -10.92 -9.51 -15.83
C VAL A 55 -9.88 -10.60 -15.52
N PHE A 56 -8.82 -10.27 -14.79
CA PHE A 56 -7.70 -11.17 -14.50
C PHE A 56 -7.66 -11.61 -13.04
N GLN A 57 -8.49 -12.61 -12.69
CA GLN A 57 -8.66 -13.08 -11.31
C GLN A 57 -7.43 -13.80 -10.71
N ASP A 58 -6.47 -14.21 -11.54
CA ASP A 58 -5.27 -14.98 -11.14
C ASP A 58 -4.03 -14.09 -10.88
N SER A 59 -4.24 -12.81 -10.55
CA SER A 59 -3.17 -11.83 -10.34
C SER A 59 -2.19 -12.21 -9.21
N SER A 60 -2.65 -12.95 -8.21
CA SER A 60 -1.80 -13.51 -7.15
C SER A 60 -0.73 -14.45 -7.68
N ARG A 61 -1.01 -15.21 -8.75
CA ARG A 61 0.01 -16.05 -9.40
C ARG A 61 1.12 -15.21 -10.00
N LEU A 62 0.79 -14.08 -10.65
CA LEU A 62 1.79 -13.20 -11.25
C LEU A 62 2.72 -12.57 -10.21
N VAL A 63 2.15 -12.18 -9.06
CA VAL A 63 2.93 -11.65 -7.93
C VAL A 63 3.90 -12.72 -7.39
N ASN A 64 3.46 -13.97 -7.32
CA ASN A 64 4.27 -15.07 -6.75
C ASN A 64 5.27 -15.67 -7.73
N GLN A 65 5.07 -15.50 -9.05
CA GLN A 65 5.89 -16.13 -10.09
C GLN A 65 7.30 -15.52 -10.22
N THR A 66 7.48 -14.27 -9.79
CA THR A 66 8.76 -13.58 -9.91
C THR A 66 9.33 -13.31 -8.52
N ASP A 67 10.55 -13.77 -8.24
CA ASP A 67 11.22 -13.54 -6.95
C ASP A 67 11.34 -12.05 -6.57
N LYS A 68 11.40 -11.19 -7.59
CA LYS A 68 11.38 -9.72 -7.44
C LYS A 68 10.10 -9.24 -6.73
N TYR A 69 8.96 -9.85 -7.05
CA TYR A 69 7.65 -9.44 -6.53
C TYR A 69 7.22 -10.26 -5.32
N SER A 70 7.68 -11.50 -5.16
CA SER A 70 7.31 -12.37 -4.05
C SER A 70 7.60 -11.75 -2.68
N ARG A 71 8.72 -11.02 -2.56
CA ARG A 71 9.07 -10.25 -1.34
C ARG A 71 8.09 -9.14 -1.00
N LEU A 72 7.40 -8.60 -2.01
CA LEU A 72 6.40 -7.55 -1.88
C LEU A 72 4.97 -8.12 -1.94
N GLY A 73 4.83 -9.44 -2.06
CA GLY A 73 3.54 -10.10 -2.28
C GLY A 73 2.55 -9.89 -1.14
N GLU A 74 3.06 -9.88 0.10
CA GLU A 74 2.28 -9.57 1.30
C GLU A 74 1.68 -8.15 1.30
N ILE A 75 2.25 -7.24 0.50
CA ILE A 75 1.72 -5.89 0.29
C ILE A 75 0.83 -5.88 -0.95
N LEU A 76 1.32 -6.41 -2.07
CA LEU A 76 0.71 -6.25 -3.39
C LEU A 76 -0.58 -7.03 -3.57
N ILE A 77 -0.66 -8.26 -3.07
CA ILE A 77 -1.86 -9.10 -3.19
C ILE A 77 -3.07 -8.46 -2.48
N PRO A 78 -2.97 -8.10 -1.17
CA PRO A 78 -4.07 -7.41 -0.52
C PRO A 78 -4.34 -6.01 -1.10
N HIS A 79 -3.33 -5.32 -1.62
CA HIS A 79 -3.52 -4.03 -2.30
C HIS A 79 -4.34 -4.15 -3.59
N PHE A 80 -4.08 -5.16 -4.41
CA PHE A 80 -4.90 -5.46 -5.60
C PHE A 80 -6.34 -5.78 -5.24
N ARG A 81 -6.55 -6.58 -4.19
CA ARG A 81 -7.90 -6.85 -3.69
C ARG A 81 -8.59 -5.58 -3.19
N CYS A 82 -7.85 -4.66 -2.57
CA CYS A 82 -8.38 -3.36 -2.18
C CYS A 82 -8.86 -2.56 -3.41
N LEU A 83 -8.02 -2.43 -4.44
CA LEU A 83 -8.37 -1.71 -5.68
C LEU A 83 -9.66 -2.25 -6.32
N GLN A 84 -9.78 -3.58 -6.42
CA GLN A 84 -10.98 -4.23 -6.97
C GLN A 84 -12.23 -3.91 -6.15
N SER A 85 -12.18 -4.14 -4.83
CA SER A 85 -13.33 -3.90 -3.96
C SER A 85 -13.72 -2.43 -3.90
N PHE A 86 -12.75 -1.52 -3.92
CA PHE A 86 -12.98 -0.08 -3.91
C PHE A 86 -13.72 0.37 -5.17
N GLN A 87 -13.35 -0.18 -6.33
CA GLN A 87 -13.96 0.16 -7.61
C GLN A 87 -15.45 -0.18 -7.67
N ILE A 88 -15.86 -1.30 -7.06
CA ILE A 88 -17.26 -1.74 -7.02
C ILE A 88 -17.98 -1.29 -5.74
N GLU A 89 -17.44 -0.27 -5.05
CA GLU A 89 -18.01 0.37 -3.85
C GLU A 89 -18.26 -0.59 -2.67
N ARG A 90 -17.52 -1.70 -2.60
CA ARG A 90 -17.46 -2.59 -1.43
C ARG A 90 -16.40 -2.08 -0.46
N PHE A 91 -16.69 -0.96 0.19
CA PHE A 91 -15.73 -0.23 1.03
C PHE A 91 -15.29 -1.01 2.26
N VAL A 92 -16.15 -1.81 2.88
CA VAL A 92 -15.77 -2.68 4.01
C VAL A 92 -14.71 -3.69 3.57
N ASP A 93 -14.90 -4.35 2.43
CA ASP A 93 -13.94 -5.32 1.90
C ASP A 93 -12.65 -4.64 1.43
N ALA A 94 -12.76 -3.45 0.82
CA ALA A 94 -11.62 -2.64 0.42
C ALA A 94 -10.77 -2.25 1.63
N CYS A 95 -11.40 -1.81 2.73
CA CYS A 95 -10.72 -1.43 3.97
C CYS A 95 -10.01 -2.64 4.60
N ILE A 96 -10.69 -3.79 4.73
CA ILE A 96 -10.09 -5.02 5.28
C ILE A 96 -8.87 -5.47 4.44
N ALA A 97 -8.98 -5.41 3.12
CA ALA A 97 -7.88 -5.75 2.24
C ALA A 97 -6.72 -4.75 2.41
N PHE A 98 -6.99 -3.46 2.42
CA PHE A 98 -5.96 -2.43 2.58
C PHE A 98 -5.28 -2.48 3.94
N GLU A 99 -6.00 -2.79 5.03
CA GLU A 99 -5.41 -2.99 6.36
C GLU A 99 -4.30 -4.05 6.31
N LYS A 100 -4.50 -5.16 5.59
CA LYS A 100 -3.47 -6.19 5.41
C LYS A 100 -2.27 -5.64 4.66
N ALA A 101 -2.50 -4.97 3.53
CA ALA A 101 -1.44 -4.36 2.73
C ALA A 101 -0.63 -3.32 3.53
N ALA A 102 -1.32 -2.48 4.30
CA ALA A 102 -0.73 -1.41 5.10
C ALA A 102 0.08 -1.96 6.27
N ASN A 103 -0.37 -3.02 6.96
CA ASN A 103 0.42 -3.67 8.01
C ASN A 103 1.68 -4.33 7.42
N ALA A 104 1.58 -4.98 6.26
CA ALA A 104 2.75 -5.52 5.57
C ALA A 104 3.72 -4.41 5.13
N PHE A 105 3.19 -3.30 4.60
CA PHE A 105 3.99 -2.14 4.21
C PHE A 105 4.70 -1.52 5.41
N LEU A 106 4.03 -1.39 6.56
CA LEU A 106 4.63 -0.92 7.81
C LEU A 106 5.72 -1.86 8.32
N LEU A 107 5.56 -3.17 8.16
CA LEU A 107 6.59 -4.14 8.53
C LEU A 107 7.86 -3.97 7.68
N GLU A 108 7.72 -3.81 6.37
CA GLU A 108 8.85 -3.54 5.48
C GLU A 108 9.46 -2.16 5.74
N PHE A 109 8.63 -1.14 5.95
CA PHE A 109 9.08 0.22 6.25
C PHE A 109 9.96 0.29 7.50
N ARG A 110 9.68 -0.51 8.53
CA ARG A 110 10.54 -0.59 9.72
C ARG A 110 11.91 -1.19 9.45
N LYS A 111 12.06 -1.98 8.38
CA LYS A 111 13.35 -2.55 7.96
C LYS A 111 14.14 -1.56 7.11
N TRP A 112 13.48 -0.56 6.52
CA TRP A 112 14.15 0.48 5.75
C TRP A 112 14.80 1.49 6.69
N GLU A 113 16.14 1.46 6.75
CA GLU A 113 16.93 2.30 7.65
C GLU A 113 16.88 3.80 7.27
N THR A 114 16.62 4.09 5.99
CA THR A 114 16.53 5.47 5.48
C THR A 114 15.07 5.91 5.33
N GLY A 115 14.81 7.20 5.54
CA GLY A 115 13.46 7.79 5.49
C GLY A 115 12.92 8.01 4.07
N TRP A 116 13.41 7.26 3.09
CA TRP A 116 13.09 7.48 1.67
C TRP A 116 11.59 7.25 1.36
N ALA A 117 10.97 6.30 2.07
CA ALA A 117 9.57 5.93 1.87
C ALA A 117 8.59 6.76 2.71
N MET A 118 9.03 7.86 3.34
CA MET A 118 8.17 8.68 4.21
C MET A 118 6.92 9.19 3.49
N GLU A 119 7.05 9.63 2.23
CA GLU A 119 5.92 10.09 1.43
C GLU A 119 4.93 8.97 1.09
N ALA A 120 5.46 7.78 0.80
CA ALA A 120 4.65 6.58 0.57
C ALA A 120 3.92 6.14 1.85
N MET A 121 4.61 6.15 3.00
CA MET A 121 4.00 5.82 4.30
C MET A 121 2.91 6.82 4.71
N HIS A 122 3.13 8.11 4.48
CA HIS A 122 2.10 9.13 4.67
C HIS A 122 0.87 8.85 3.81
N THR A 123 1.07 8.40 2.57
CA THR A 123 -0.03 8.02 1.67
C THR A 123 -0.78 6.81 2.19
N VAL A 124 -0.09 5.76 2.66
CA VAL A 124 -0.73 4.59 3.29
C VAL A 124 -1.58 5.00 4.51
N ALA A 125 -1.05 5.87 5.37
CA ALA A 125 -1.78 6.39 6.52
C ALA A 125 -3.04 7.16 6.13
N LEU A 126 -2.98 7.99 5.09
CA LEU A 126 -4.13 8.71 4.55
C LEU A 126 -5.18 7.76 3.96
N GLU A 127 -4.77 6.80 3.15
CA GLU A 127 -5.68 5.85 2.49
C GLU A 127 -6.39 4.95 3.51
N ILE A 128 -5.70 4.50 4.57
CA ILE A 128 -6.36 3.76 5.67
C ILE A 128 -7.50 4.57 6.27
N ARG A 129 -7.29 5.87 6.52
CA ARG A 129 -8.33 6.73 7.08
C ARG A 129 -9.50 6.87 6.11
N VAL A 130 -9.23 7.21 4.84
CA VAL A 130 -10.29 7.43 3.84
C VAL A 130 -11.11 6.16 3.60
N LEU A 131 -10.46 5.00 3.52
CA LEU A 131 -11.13 3.72 3.35
C LEU A 131 -11.96 3.36 4.59
N ALA A 132 -11.44 3.61 5.79
CA ALA A 132 -12.17 3.39 7.03
C ALA A 132 -13.40 4.29 7.15
N GLU A 133 -13.30 5.57 6.78
CA GLU A 133 -14.43 6.51 6.76
C GLU A 133 -15.54 6.02 5.83
N ARG A 134 -15.19 5.56 4.62
CA ARG A 134 -16.16 5.02 3.66
C ARG A 134 -16.75 3.70 4.12
N ALA A 135 -15.95 2.82 4.71
CA ALA A 135 -16.40 1.53 5.24
C ALA A 135 -17.36 1.71 6.42
N ASP A 136 -17.08 2.63 7.35
CA ASP A 136 -18.02 2.96 8.42
C ASP A 136 -19.29 3.63 7.86
N GLY A 137 -19.19 4.42 6.79
CA GLY A 137 -20.37 4.91 6.05
C GLY A 137 -21.25 3.77 5.51
N GLU A 138 -20.65 2.76 4.87
CA GLU A 138 -21.35 1.56 4.38
C GLU A 138 -21.98 0.75 5.53
N LEU A 139 -21.27 0.59 6.66
CA LEU A 139 -21.75 -0.12 7.84
C LEU A 139 -22.91 0.62 8.52
N ALA A 140 -22.86 1.96 8.57
CA ALA A 140 -23.93 2.79 9.12
C ALA A 140 -25.24 2.61 8.35
N LEU A 141 -25.16 2.62 7.01
CA LEU A 141 -26.32 2.35 6.14
C LEU A 141 -26.90 0.94 6.35
N SER A 142 -26.04 0.00 6.75
CA SER A 142 -26.41 -1.39 7.04
C SER A 142 -26.82 -1.64 8.51
N GLY A 143 -26.84 -0.60 9.36
CA GLY A 143 -27.14 -0.73 10.79
C GLY A 143 -26.13 -1.56 11.60
N LYS A 144 -24.89 -1.66 11.12
CA LYS A 144 -23.80 -2.43 11.75
C LYS A 144 -22.86 -1.52 12.56
N ASN A 145 -22.01 -2.11 13.38
CA ASN A 145 -21.04 -1.39 14.23
C ASN A 145 -19.99 -0.65 13.40
N LEU A 146 -19.67 0.58 13.82
CA LEU A 146 -18.69 1.46 13.19
C LEU A 146 -17.34 1.30 13.91
N GLU A 147 -16.49 0.45 13.39
CA GLU A 147 -15.21 0.08 14.02
C GLU A 147 -13.99 0.35 13.15
N LYS A 148 -14.17 0.65 11.86
CA LYS A 148 -13.05 0.76 10.91
C LYS A 148 -12.22 1.99 11.20
N LEU A 149 -12.84 3.13 11.53
CA LEU A 149 -12.12 4.34 11.93
C LEU A 149 -11.29 4.15 13.21
N LEU A 150 -11.80 3.37 14.18
CA LEU A 150 -11.05 3.02 15.38
C LEU A 150 -9.83 2.15 15.03
N GLY A 151 -10.00 1.19 14.12
CA GLY A 151 -8.92 0.38 13.56
C GLY A 151 -7.84 1.23 12.86
N ALA A 152 -8.27 2.19 12.05
CA ALA A 152 -7.38 3.15 11.39
C ALA A 152 -6.57 3.98 12.41
N GLY A 153 -7.21 4.45 13.49
CA GLY A 153 -6.52 5.13 14.59
C GLY A 153 -5.44 4.26 15.24
N SER A 154 -5.74 2.99 15.50
CA SER A 154 -4.77 2.02 16.03
C SER A 154 -3.58 1.80 15.09
N PHE A 155 -3.84 1.72 13.77
CA PHE A 155 -2.78 1.64 12.78
C PHE A 155 -1.88 2.88 12.81
N LEU A 156 -2.44 4.09 12.86
CA LEU A 156 -1.67 5.33 12.94
C LEU A 156 -0.75 5.36 14.17
N MET A 157 -1.20 4.86 15.33
CA MET A 157 -0.33 4.74 16.51
C MET A 157 0.89 3.85 16.25
N LYS A 158 0.72 2.75 15.49
CA LYS A 158 1.84 1.87 15.09
C LYS A 158 2.81 2.57 14.12
N VAL A 159 2.31 3.43 13.25
CA VAL A 159 3.12 4.24 12.33
C VAL A 159 3.93 5.26 13.13
N PHE A 160 3.31 6.02 14.03
CA PHE A 160 4.02 6.97 14.90
C PHE A 160 5.13 6.28 15.71
N GLY A 161 4.86 5.11 16.28
CA GLY A 161 5.88 4.31 16.97
C GLY A 161 7.06 3.96 16.07
N ALA A 162 6.80 3.54 14.82
CA ALA A 162 7.87 3.23 13.87
C ALA A 162 8.71 4.47 13.49
N LEU A 163 8.07 5.62 13.31
CA LEU A 163 8.76 6.88 13.01
C LEU A 163 9.66 7.33 14.15
N ALA A 164 9.20 7.20 15.40
CA ALA A 164 10.00 7.50 16.57
C ALA A 164 11.25 6.61 16.66
N SER A 165 11.13 5.32 16.34
CA SER A 165 12.28 4.40 16.29
C SER A 165 13.30 4.79 15.22
N ILE A 166 12.84 5.15 14.01
CA ILE A 166 13.74 5.58 12.92
C ILE A 166 14.48 6.86 13.30
N HIS A 167 13.82 7.81 13.96
CA HIS A 167 14.45 9.05 14.41
C HIS A 167 15.52 8.81 15.49
N LEU A 168 15.22 7.96 16.49
CA LEU A 168 16.16 7.62 17.56
C LEU A 168 17.40 6.89 17.04
N VAL A 169 17.24 5.97 16.09
CA VAL A 169 18.38 5.27 15.47
C VAL A 169 19.34 6.24 14.78
N LYS A 170 18.81 7.26 14.09
CA LYS A 170 19.64 8.29 13.45
C LYS A 170 20.44 9.12 14.46
N GLU A 171 19.83 9.49 15.58
CA GLU A 171 20.53 10.22 16.64
C GLU A 171 21.62 9.36 17.30
N PHE A 172 21.35 8.08 17.56
CA PHE A 172 22.37 7.15 18.07
C PHE A 172 23.54 6.94 17.09
N GLN A 173 23.28 6.75 15.80
CA GLN A 173 24.34 6.61 14.79
C GLN A 173 25.19 7.88 14.67
N LYS A 174 24.56 9.06 14.73
CA LYS A 174 25.23 10.36 14.69
C LYS A 174 26.13 10.57 15.90
N GLU A 175 25.66 10.19 17.09
CA GLU A 175 26.45 10.29 18.32
C GLU A 175 27.62 9.29 18.33
N HIS A 176 27.40 8.05 17.88
CA HIS A 176 28.47 7.07 17.72
C HIS A 176 29.58 7.56 16.76
N HIS A 177 29.22 8.16 15.63
CA HIS A 177 30.21 8.74 14.70
C HIS A 177 30.97 9.93 15.32
N ARG A 178 30.31 10.76 16.12
CA ARG A 178 30.97 11.84 16.88
C ARG A 178 31.99 11.32 17.87
N ILE A 179 31.62 10.29 18.63
CA ILE A 179 32.52 9.66 19.61
C ILE A 179 33.74 9.05 18.90
N MET A 180 33.51 8.31 17.80
CA MET A 180 34.59 7.68 17.03
C MET A 180 35.49 8.67 16.29
N ALA A 181 34.99 9.85 15.92
CA ALA A 181 35.79 10.91 15.29
C ALA A 181 36.57 11.77 16.31
N SER A 182 36.28 11.60 17.61
CA SER A 182 36.94 12.33 18.70
C SER A 182 38.01 11.50 19.43
N CYS A 183 38.18 10.23 19.05
CA CYS A 183 39.25 9.32 19.47
C CYS A 183 40.29 9.20 18.36
#